data_AF-A0A930RXI4-F1
#
_entry.id   AF-A0A930RXI4-F1
#
_cell.length_a   1.000
_cell.length_b   1.000
_cell.length_c   1.000
_cell.angle_alpha   90.00
_cell.angle_beta   90.00
_cell.angle_gamma   90.00
#
_symmetry.space_group_name_H-M   'P 1'
#
loop_
_entity.id
_entity.type
_entity.pdbx_description
1 polymer ?
#
loop_
_entity_poly.entity_id
_entity_poly.type
_entity_poly.pdbx_seq_one_letter_code
_entity_poly.pdbx_strand_id
1 'polypeptide(L)'
;MFQQLFQSDEEVLKNLSEQVAELSRLKTAAEQASTDLVAKKEQLTAESQAFEGSVNDLKKLIADNKEALAKVQEQKKESSAVVASAITAVAQLTTDKPAVASSTQQTPTTQAATAEPATTVAQTQASATSETPTTQAAATSNQSGGRTLNVQATGYSYNEPGLSPYTATGIDLRKNPTVIAVDPSVIPLGSLVEVPGYGIAIAGDTGGAIKGNIIDLHFTTVDQANQWGRRNVTIRILN
;
A
#
# COMPACT_ATOMS: atom_id res chain seq x y z
N MET A 1 46.59 -60.13 31.60
CA MET A 1 45.65 -59.54 32.57
C MET A 1 46.15 -58.19 33.08
N PHE A 2 47.11 -58.09 34.01
CA PHE A 2 47.61 -56.78 34.52
C PHE A 2 47.91 -55.72 33.43
N GLN A 3 48.68 -56.09 32.40
CA GLN A 3 49.06 -55.16 31.32
C GLN A 3 47.87 -54.63 30.48
N GLN A 4 46.71 -55.29 30.56
CA GLN A 4 45.48 -54.92 29.85
C GLN A 4 44.62 -53.93 30.66
N LEU A 5 44.73 -53.91 32.01
CA LEU A 5 44.06 -52.88 32.83
C LEU A 5 44.70 -51.51 32.62
N PHE A 6 46.04 -51.43 32.62
CA PHE A 6 46.73 -50.15 32.41
C PHE A 6 46.42 -49.51 31.04
N GLN A 7 46.14 -50.33 30.02
CA GLN A 7 45.72 -49.83 28.71
C GLN A 7 44.29 -49.25 28.74
N SER A 8 43.35 -49.87 29.46
CA SER A 8 42.01 -49.28 29.65
C SER A 8 42.06 -48.02 30.52
N ASP A 9 42.93 -47.95 31.52
CA ASP A 9 43.09 -46.77 32.37
C ASP A 9 43.66 -45.58 31.58
N GLU A 10 44.64 -45.81 30.70
CA GLU A 10 45.21 -44.80 29.80
C GLU A 10 44.17 -44.28 28.78
N GLU A 11 43.37 -45.18 28.19
CA GLU A 11 42.31 -44.80 27.24
C GLU A 11 41.18 -43.99 27.90
N VAL A 12 40.78 -44.35 29.13
CA VAL A 12 39.81 -43.59 29.94
C VAL A 12 40.36 -42.20 30.30
N LEU A 13 41.62 -42.10 30.74
CA LEU A 13 42.25 -40.82 31.05
C LEU A 13 42.34 -39.91 29.82
N LYS A 14 42.68 -40.46 28.65
CA LYS A 14 42.70 -39.73 27.39
C LYS A 14 41.30 -39.21 27.03
N ASN A 15 40.29 -40.08 27.04
CA ASN A 15 38.91 -39.71 26.71
C ASN A 15 38.38 -38.61 27.66
N LEU A 16 38.66 -38.73 28.96
CA LEU A 16 38.30 -37.71 29.95
C LEU A 16 39.00 -36.36 29.70
N SER A 17 40.27 -36.37 29.26
CA SER A 17 40.99 -35.14 28.89
C SER A 17 40.39 -34.46 27.65
N GLU A 18 39.93 -35.24 26.67
CA GLU A 18 39.25 -34.75 25.46
C GLU A 18 37.88 -34.14 25.82
N GLN A 19 37.08 -34.80 26.67
CA GLN A 19 35.83 -34.26 27.20
C GLN A 19 36.02 -32.94 27.97
N VAL A 20 37.05 -32.84 28.83
CA VAL A 20 37.33 -31.61 29.58
C VAL A 20 37.74 -30.46 28.65
N ALA A 21 38.50 -30.75 27.59
CA ALA A 21 38.86 -29.75 26.57
C ALA A 21 37.65 -29.30 25.74
N GLU A 22 36.74 -30.20 25.39
CA GLU A 22 35.50 -29.88 24.69
C GLU A 22 34.54 -29.05 25.57
N LEU A 23 34.30 -29.48 26.82
CA LEU A 23 33.45 -28.77 27.77
C LEU A 23 33.98 -27.35 28.05
N SER A 24 35.31 -27.18 28.11
CA SER A 24 35.96 -25.86 28.20
C SER A 24 35.67 -24.98 26.99
N ARG A 25 35.72 -25.54 25.76
CA ARG A 25 35.36 -24.81 24.53
C ARG A 25 33.87 -24.44 24.50
N LEU A 26 32.98 -25.36 24.86
CA LEU A 26 31.53 -25.10 24.93
C LEU A 26 31.22 -23.98 25.93
N LYS A 27 31.90 -23.96 27.09
CA LYS A 27 31.76 -22.89 28.08
C LYS A 27 32.16 -21.53 27.49
N THR A 28 33.33 -21.42 26.85
CA THR A 28 33.76 -20.17 26.20
C THR A 28 32.82 -19.74 25.07
N ALA A 29 32.33 -20.68 24.25
CA ALA A 29 31.39 -20.38 23.18
C ALA A 29 30.03 -19.89 23.72
N ALA A 30 29.55 -20.45 24.83
CA ALA A 30 28.33 -19.99 25.51
C ALA A 30 28.51 -18.60 26.15
N GLU A 31 29.68 -18.32 26.73
CA GLU A 31 30.04 -17.00 27.26
C GLU A 31 30.07 -15.95 26.14
N GLN A 32 30.72 -16.25 25.02
CA GLN A 32 30.73 -15.40 23.82
C GLN A 32 29.33 -15.15 23.26
N ALA A 33 28.53 -16.20 23.05
CA ALA A 33 27.15 -16.08 22.57
C ALA A 33 26.26 -15.25 23.52
N SER A 34 26.51 -15.31 24.83
CA SER A 34 25.83 -14.45 25.80
C SER A 34 26.24 -12.98 25.66
N THR A 35 27.52 -12.68 25.43
CA THR A 35 27.99 -11.31 25.16
C THR A 35 27.42 -10.76 23.85
N ASP A 36 27.45 -11.54 22.77
CA ASP A 36 26.92 -11.14 21.46
C ASP A 36 25.40 -10.87 21.52
N LEU A 37 24.66 -11.68 22.29
CA LEU A 37 23.22 -11.50 22.48
C LEU A 37 22.89 -10.25 23.29
N VAL A 38 23.70 -9.88 24.28
CA VAL A 38 23.57 -8.61 25.01
C VAL A 38 23.87 -7.43 24.08
N ALA A 39 25.01 -7.43 23.38
CA ALA A 39 25.39 -6.36 22.46
C ALA A 39 24.34 -6.17 21.34
N LYS A 40 23.79 -7.26 20.79
CA LYS A 40 22.73 -7.20 19.78
C LYS A 40 21.39 -6.69 20.34
N LYS A 41 21.07 -6.99 21.61
CA LYS A 41 19.90 -6.42 22.30
C LYS A 41 20.06 -4.91 22.52
N GLU A 42 21.25 -4.45 22.89
CA GLU A 42 21.56 -3.02 23.07
C GLU A 42 21.46 -2.27 21.73
N GLN A 43 22.05 -2.81 20.66
CA GLN A 43 21.91 -2.27 19.30
C GLN A 43 20.43 -2.13 18.89
N LEU A 44 19.64 -3.19 19.04
CA LEU A 44 18.23 -3.22 18.61
C LEU A 44 17.36 -2.28 19.47
N THR A 45 17.74 -2.04 20.73
CA THR A 45 17.11 -1.04 21.60
C THR A 45 17.41 0.39 21.12
N ALA A 46 18.67 0.68 20.76
CA ALA A 46 19.08 1.98 20.24
C ALA A 46 18.45 2.29 18.87
N GLU A 47 18.35 1.28 17.99
CA GLU A 47 17.67 1.38 16.69
C GLU A 47 16.16 1.66 16.85
N SER A 48 15.49 0.99 17.80
CA SER A 48 14.09 1.28 18.13
C SER A 48 13.88 2.71 18.63
N GLN A 49 14.78 3.22 19.48
CA GLN A 49 14.72 4.61 19.99
C GLN A 49 14.95 5.65 18.88
N ALA A 50 15.88 5.40 17.96
CA ALA A 50 16.12 6.26 16.80
C ALA A 50 14.91 6.29 15.84
N PHE A 51 14.23 5.14 15.67
CA PHE A 51 13.01 5.05 14.90
C PHE A 51 11.84 5.79 15.58
N GLU A 52 11.65 5.64 16.89
CA GLU A 52 10.64 6.38 17.65
C GLU A 52 10.85 7.90 17.60
N GLY A 53 12.09 8.37 17.71
CA GLY A 53 12.46 9.77 17.51
C GLY A 53 12.05 10.27 16.12
N SER A 54 12.46 9.55 15.08
CA SER A 54 12.12 9.86 13.68
C SER A 54 10.60 9.91 13.44
N VAL A 55 9.85 8.97 14.02
CA VAL A 55 8.37 8.93 13.97
C VAL A 55 7.74 10.14 14.67
N ASN A 56 8.33 10.64 15.76
CA ASN A 56 7.82 11.81 16.47
C ASN A 56 8.14 13.13 15.73
N ASP A 57 9.31 13.25 15.11
CA ASP A 57 9.64 14.37 14.22
C ASP A 57 8.71 14.40 12.99
N LEU A 58 8.41 13.24 12.39
CA LEU A 58 7.42 13.14 11.31
C LEU A 58 6.01 13.56 11.76
N LYS A 59 5.54 13.11 12.93
CA LYS A 59 4.24 13.55 13.49
C LYS A 59 4.20 15.07 13.67
N LYS A 60 5.28 15.67 14.18
CA LYS A 60 5.39 17.13 14.34
C LYS A 60 5.34 17.83 12.99
N LEU A 61 6.15 17.40 12.02
CA LEU A 61 6.18 17.98 10.67
C LEU A 61 4.82 17.87 9.96
N ILE A 62 4.06 16.80 10.18
CA ILE A 62 2.68 16.64 9.68
C ILE A 62 1.73 17.66 10.35
N ALA A 63 1.87 17.92 11.66
CA ALA A 63 1.09 18.94 12.35
C ALA A 63 1.42 20.36 11.88
N ASP A 64 2.71 20.69 11.80
CA ASP A 64 3.21 22.00 11.34
C ASP A 64 2.72 22.29 9.89
N ASN A 65 2.84 21.31 8.99
CA ASN A 65 2.35 21.42 7.61
C ASN A 65 0.82 21.53 7.52
N LYS A 66 0.07 20.84 8.40
CA LYS A 66 -1.39 20.94 8.47
C LYS A 66 -1.85 22.34 8.91
N GLU A 67 -1.15 22.96 9.86
CA GLU A 67 -1.43 24.34 10.27
C GLU A 67 -1.07 25.35 9.17
N ALA A 68 0.06 25.15 8.47
CA ALA A 68 0.43 25.96 7.31
C ALA A 68 -0.62 25.88 6.18
N LEU A 69 -1.12 24.68 5.87
CA LEU A 69 -2.20 24.46 4.91
C LEU A 69 -3.49 25.21 5.30
N ALA A 70 -3.87 25.19 6.58
CA ALA A 70 -5.03 25.94 7.07
C ALA A 70 -4.86 27.46 6.88
N LYS A 71 -3.69 28.01 7.23
CA LYS A 71 -3.37 29.44 7.05
C LYS A 71 -3.41 29.87 5.58
N VAL A 72 -2.85 29.06 4.67
CA VAL A 72 -2.89 29.32 3.22
C VAL A 72 -4.32 29.23 2.67
N GLN A 73 -5.16 28.31 3.17
CA GLN A 73 -6.57 28.25 2.78
C GLN A 73 -7.36 29.47 3.24
N GLU A 74 -7.11 29.98 4.46
CA GLU A 74 -7.80 31.17 4.96
C GLU A 74 -7.37 32.44 4.20
N GLN A 75 -6.07 32.64 4.01
CA GLN A 75 -5.54 33.74 3.17
C GLN A 75 -6.11 33.71 1.74
N LYS A 76 -6.37 32.51 1.19
CA LYS A 76 -7.01 32.36 -0.13
C LYS A 76 -8.48 32.77 -0.12
N LYS A 77 -9.24 32.48 0.96
CA LYS A 77 -10.63 32.98 1.12
C LYS A 77 -10.65 34.49 1.28
N GLU A 78 -9.82 35.04 2.16
CA GLU A 78 -9.71 36.49 2.39
C GLU A 78 -9.35 37.24 1.10
N SER A 79 -8.32 36.78 0.39
CA SER A 79 -7.93 37.33 -0.91
C SER A 79 -9.07 37.25 -1.94
N SER A 80 -9.80 36.12 -1.99
CA SER A 80 -10.95 35.95 -2.87
C SER A 80 -12.11 36.89 -2.53
N ALA A 81 -12.33 37.18 -1.23
CA ALA A 81 -13.35 38.12 -0.76
C ALA A 81 -12.98 39.58 -1.06
N VAL A 82 -11.70 39.95 -0.91
CA VAL A 82 -11.18 41.27 -1.29
C VAL A 82 -11.28 41.48 -2.81
N VAL A 83 -10.95 40.48 -3.63
CA VAL A 83 -11.11 40.57 -5.09
C VAL A 83 -12.59 40.68 -5.51
N ALA A 84 -13.48 39.88 -4.91
CA ALA A 84 -14.92 39.94 -5.21
C ALA A 84 -15.56 41.29 -4.81
N SER A 85 -15.18 41.84 -3.64
CA SER A 85 -15.67 43.16 -3.20
C SER A 85 -15.07 44.31 -4.03
N ALA A 86 -13.80 44.22 -4.46
CA ALA A 86 -13.20 45.19 -5.39
C ALA A 86 -13.91 45.20 -6.76
N ILE A 87 -14.22 44.03 -7.33
CA ILE A 87 -14.99 43.91 -8.58
C ILE A 87 -16.40 44.54 -8.41
N THR A 88 -17.04 44.30 -7.27
CA THR A 88 -18.35 44.88 -6.94
C THR A 88 -18.29 46.41 -6.84
N ALA A 89 -17.27 46.95 -6.18
CA ALA A 89 -17.08 48.40 -6.06
C ALA A 89 -16.82 49.06 -7.42
N VAL A 90 -15.98 48.45 -8.28
CA VAL A 90 -15.71 48.94 -9.64
C VAL A 90 -16.99 48.99 -10.49
N ALA A 91 -17.88 47.99 -10.36
CA ALA A 91 -19.17 48.02 -11.05
C ALA A 91 -20.06 49.19 -10.55
N GLN A 92 -20.12 49.43 -9.24
CA GLN A 92 -20.96 50.47 -8.64
C GLN A 92 -20.57 51.91 -9.01
N LEU A 93 -19.33 52.16 -9.47
CA LEU A 93 -18.91 53.47 -9.97
C LEU A 93 -19.41 53.80 -11.40
N THR A 94 -20.13 52.90 -12.08
CA THR A 94 -20.48 53.05 -13.51
C THR A 94 -21.93 53.43 -13.83
N THR A 95 -22.80 53.64 -12.83
CA THR A 95 -24.23 53.89 -13.06
C THR A 95 -24.78 55.09 -12.29
N ASP A 96 -24.89 56.25 -12.95
CA ASP A 96 -25.88 57.27 -12.59
C ASP A 96 -26.34 58.12 -13.81
N LYS A 97 -27.64 58.42 -13.85
CA LYS A 97 -28.39 59.26 -14.82
C LYS A 97 -28.53 58.83 -16.31
N PRO A 98 -29.59 59.28 -17.04
CA PRO A 98 -30.45 58.28 -17.71
C PRO A 98 -30.99 58.57 -19.15
N ALA A 99 -31.31 57.46 -19.84
CA ALA A 99 -32.41 57.18 -20.77
C ALA A 99 -32.92 58.22 -21.83
N VAL A 100 -32.83 57.86 -23.13
CA VAL A 100 -33.74 58.31 -24.21
C VAL A 100 -34.03 57.20 -25.25
N ALA A 101 -35.32 56.88 -25.43
CA ALA A 101 -36.07 56.36 -26.60
C ALA A 101 -35.55 55.25 -27.59
N SER A 102 -36.24 54.11 -27.54
CA SER A 102 -37.10 53.53 -28.61
C SER A 102 -36.58 52.92 -29.94
N SER A 103 -37.10 51.70 -30.23
CA SER A 103 -37.34 51.08 -31.56
C SER A 103 -36.10 50.57 -32.33
N THR A 104 -36.13 49.58 -33.25
CA THR A 104 -37.26 48.91 -33.94
C THR A 104 -36.97 47.43 -34.27
N GLN A 105 -37.96 46.56 -34.04
CA GLN A 105 -38.38 45.37 -34.83
C GLN A 105 -37.43 44.81 -35.94
N GLN A 106 -37.04 43.52 -35.87
CA GLN A 106 -37.42 42.46 -36.85
C GLN A 106 -36.76 41.08 -36.60
N THR A 107 -37.57 40.02 -36.71
CA THR A 107 -37.22 38.63 -37.09
C THR A 107 -37.78 38.41 -38.52
N PRO A 108 -37.32 37.44 -39.35
CA PRO A 108 -37.31 35.99 -39.07
C PRO A 108 -35.98 35.31 -39.55
N THR A 109 -35.76 34.00 -39.80
CA THR A 109 -36.53 32.75 -40.01
C THR A 109 -35.55 31.55 -39.82
N THR A 110 -35.90 30.27 -39.63
CA THR A 110 -36.96 29.56 -38.88
C THR A 110 -36.74 28.02 -38.98
N GLN A 111 -37.23 27.23 -38.01
CA GLN A 111 -37.47 25.75 -38.06
C GLN A 111 -36.25 24.80 -38.22
N ALA A 112 -36.23 23.55 -37.74
CA ALA A 112 -37.10 22.69 -36.89
C ALA A 112 -36.17 21.66 -36.18
N ALA A 113 -36.41 21.08 -34.98
CA ALA A 113 -37.53 20.22 -34.52
C ALA A 113 -37.60 18.87 -35.31
N THR A 114 -37.84 17.68 -34.72
CA THR A 114 -38.35 17.32 -33.37
C THR A 114 -38.04 15.85 -32.99
N ALA A 115 -38.27 15.48 -31.71
CA ALA A 115 -38.92 14.24 -31.24
C ALA A 115 -38.18 12.87 -31.18
N GLU A 116 -38.06 12.35 -29.94
CA GLU A 116 -38.32 10.94 -29.54
C GLU A 116 -39.76 10.49 -29.92
N PRO A 117 -40.12 9.19 -30.10
CA PRO A 117 -40.17 8.24 -28.95
C PRO A 117 -40.11 6.69 -29.18
N ALA A 118 -39.72 5.99 -28.09
CA ALA A 118 -40.27 4.76 -27.48
C ALA A 118 -40.78 3.49 -28.25
N THR A 119 -40.36 2.32 -27.69
CA THR A 119 -41.10 1.04 -27.45
C THR A 119 -41.41 -0.02 -28.55
N THR A 120 -40.70 -1.17 -28.44
CA THR A 120 -41.22 -2.55 -28.13
C THR A 120 -42.21 -3.31 -29.03
N VAL A 121 -41.76 -4.46 -29.59
CA VAL A 121 -42.26 -5.87 -29.41
C VAL A 121 -41.27 -6.85 -30.09
N ALA A 122 -40.75 -7.91 -29.44
CA ALA A 122 -41.27 -9.28 -29.25
C ALA A 122 -41.38 -10.15 -30.55
N GLN A 123 -40.82 -11.36 -30.66
CA GLN A 123 -39.85 -12.06 -29.78
C GLN A 123 -38.73 -12.84 -30.56
N THR A 124 -38.43 -14.16 -30.53
CA THR A 124 -39.09 -15.39 -30.03
C THR A 124 -38.05 -16.52 -29.70
N GLN A 125 -38.51 -17.73 -29.35
CA GLN A 125 -37.83 -18.95 -28.88
C GLN A 125 -36.92 -19.68 -29.91
N ALA A 126 -35.92 -20.49 -29.53
CA ALA A 126 -35.21 -20.79 -28.26
C ALA A 126 -33.88 -21.54 -28.65
N SER A 127 -33.04 -22.18 -27.82
CA SER A 127 -33.02 -22.57 -26.39
C SER A 127 -31.54 -22.86 -26.00
N ALA A 128 -31.11 -23.02 -24.74
CA ALA A 128 -31.82 -22.97 -23.46
C ALA A 128 -31.13 -22.00 -22.46
N THR A 129 -30.03 -22.27 -21.73
CA THR A 129 -29.18 -23.47 -21.54
C THR A 129 -28.64 -23.48 -20.10
N SER A 130 -28.42 -24.66 -19.49
CA SER A 130 -28.08 -24.79 -18.07
C SER A 130 -26.61 -25.19 -17.82
N GLU A 131 -25.93 -24.76 -16.74
CA GLU A 131 -26.46 -24.24 -15.46
C GLU A 131 -25.80 -22.93 -14.95
N THR A 132 -26.67 -22.02 -14.49
CA THR A 132 -26.60 -21.13 -13.30
C THR A 132 -25.30 -20.37 -12.92
N PRO A 133 -25.28 -19.04 -13.13
CA PRO A 133 -24.41 -18.10 -12.42
C PRO A 133 -25.15 -17.33 -11.29
N THR A 134 -24.57 -17.23 -10.09
CA THR A 134 -25.16 -16.44 -8.99
C THR A 134 -24.69 -14.98 -9.04
N THR A 135 -25.53 -14.08 -9.53
CA THR A 135 -25.28 -12.63 -9.48
C THR A 135 -25.43 -12.09 -8.06
N GLN A 136 -24.44 -11.33 -7.58
CA GLN A 136 -24.67 -10.36 -6.51
C GLN A 136 -23.98 -9.03 -6.84
N ALA A 137 -24.78 -8.00 -7.09
CA ALA A 137 -24.31 -6.66 -7.42
C ALA A 137 -24.46 -5.72 -6.20
N ALA A 138 -23.63 -4.67 -6.18
CA ALA A 138 -23.75 -3.46 -5.38
C ALA A 138 -23.86 -3.62 -3.85
N ALA A 139 -22.76 -3.31 -3.15
CA ALA A 139 -22.80 -2.72 -1.81
C ALA A 139 -21.63 -1.74 -1.64
N THR A 140 -21.87 -0.45 -1.91
CA THR A 140 -20.93 0.64 -1.58
C THR A 140 -21.01 0.92 -0.08
N SER A 141 -20.59 -0.05 0.74
CA SER A 141 -20.66 0.04 2.19
C SER A 141 -19.51 0.89 2.73
N ASN A 142 -19.79 2.16 3.03
CA ASN A 142 -18.86 3.09 3.66
C ASN A 142 -18.62 2.72 5.14
N GLN A 143 -17.92 1.60 5.36
CA GLN A 143 -17.61 1.05 6.68
C GLN A 143 -16.26 1.56 7.16
N SER A 144 -16.20 2.02 8.42
CA SER A 144 -14.97 2.46 9.10
C SER A 144 -14.03 1.28 9.49
N GLY A 145 -14.08 0.20 8.72
CA GLY A 145 -13.27 -1.01 8.84
C GLY A 145 -13.11 -1.60 7.45
N GLY A 146 -11.87 -1.75 7.01
CA GLY A 146 -11.51 -1.99 5.60
C GLY A 146 -12.16 -3.20 4.93
N ARG A 147 -12.41 -3.08 3.61
CA ARG A 147 -13.00 -4.13 2.75
C ARG A 147 -12.10 -5.36 2.72
N THR A 148 -12.62 -6.51 3.11
CA THR A 148 -11.91 -7.79 2.95
C THR A 148 -12.13 -8.41 1.56
N LEU A 149 -11.14 -9.18 1.09
CA LEU A 149 -11.18 -9.89 -0.19
C LEU A 149 -10.35 -11.18 -0.11
N ASN A 150 -10.84 -12.29 -0.67
CA ASN A 150 -10.00 -13.47 -0.87
C ASN A 150 -9.27 -13.35 -2.21
N VAL A 151 -7.94 -13.45 -2.18
CA VAL A 151 -7.06 -13.29 -3.33
C VAL A 151 -6.04 -14.42 -3.40
N GLN A 152 -5.55 -14.68 -4.60
CA GLN A 152 -4.35 -15.48 -4.81
C GLN A 152 -3.12 -14.57 -4.75
N ALA A 153 -2.26 -14.79 -3.76
CA ALA A 153 -1.03 -14.03 -3.58
C ALA A 153 0.18 -14.82 -4.10
N THR A 154 1.03 -14.17 -4.89
CA THR A 154 2.39 -14.59 -5.23
C THR A 154 3.43 -13.69 -4.56
N GLY A 155 4.72 -13.97 -4.76
CA GLY A 155 5.81 -13.07 -4.40
C GLY A 155 6.77 -12.88 -5.58
N TYR A 156 7.36 -11.69 -5.66
CA TYR A 156 8.36 -11.30 -6.66
C TYR A 156 9.48 -10.48 -6.02
N SER A 157 10.63 -10.34 -6.70
CA SER A 157 11.75 -9.53 -6.21
C SER A 157 12.40 -8.73 -7.33
N TYR A 158 12.68 -7.43 -7.14
CA TYR A 158 13.39 -6.64 -8.17
C TYR A 158 14.80 -7.17 -8.49
N ASN A 159 15.34 -8.08 -7.66
CA ASN A 159 16.59 -8.78 -7.88
C ASN A 159 16.51 -9.88 -8.96
N GLU A 160 15.33 -10.20 -9.48
CA GLU A 160 15.16 -11.16 -10.58
C GLU A 160 15.56 -10.56 -11.95
N PRO A 161 16.12 -11.36 -12.89
CA PRO A 161 16.63 -10.84 -14.15
C PRO A 161 15.56 -10.15 -15.01
N GLY A 162 15.80 -8.88 -15.36
CA GLY A 162 14.94 -8.10 -16.24
C GLY A 162 13.87 -7.25 -15.53
N LEU A 163 13.79 -7.28 -14.20
CA LEU A 163 12.90 -6.40 -13.44
C LEU A 163 13.54 -5.05 -13.10
N SER A 164 12.68 -4.07 -12.80
CA SER A 164 13.03 -2.71 -12.41
C SER A 164 12.84 -2.55 -10.89
N PRO A 165 13.70 -1.80 -10.18
CA PRO A 165 13.45 -1.40 -8.79
C PRO A 165 12.38 -0.30 -8.65
N TYR A 166 11.79 0.15 -9.76
CA TYR A 166 10.71 1.14 -9.80
C TYR A 166 9.39 0.50 -10.22
N THR A 167 8.39 0.69 -9.39
CA THR A 167 6.99 0.24 -9.56
C THR A 167 6.19 1.12 -10.52
N ALA A 168 4.99 0.68 -10.91
CA ALA A 168 4.06 1.45 -11.75
C ALA A 168 3.71 2.85 -11.22
N THR A 169 3.66 3.07 -9.89
CA THR A 169 3.48 4.42 -9.31
C THR A 169 4.80 5.16 -9.02
N GLY A 170 5.93 4.65 -9.49
CA GLY A 170 7.25 5.29 -9.34
C GLY A 170 7.93 5.11 -7.98
N ILE A 171 7.41 4.23 -7.10
CA ILE A 171 8.03 3.93 -5.81
C ILE A 171 9.31 3.12 -6.05
N ASP A 172 10.41 3.58 -5.45
CA ASP A 172 11.73 2.92 -5.42
C ASP A 172 11.75 1.82 -4.34
N LEU A 173 11.68 0.56 -4.77
CA LEU A 173 11.59 -0.63 -3.92
C LEU A 173 12.81 -0.82 -3.01
N ARG A 174 13.96 -0.22 -3.35
CA ARG A 174 15.18 -0.24 -2.51
C ARG A 174 15.07 0.68 -1.29
N LYS A 175 14.09 1.61 -1.29
CA LYS A 175 13.81 2.56 -0.21
C LYS A 175 12.51 2.24 0.51
N ASN A 176 11.50 1.80 -0.24
CA ASN A 176 10.19 1.41 0.28
C ASN A 176 9.83 0.03 -0.27
N PRO A 177 10.34 -1.08 0.34
CA PRO A 177 10.14 -2.42 -0.20
C PRO A 177 8.71 -2.96 0.01
N THR A 178 7.90 -2.35 0.88
CA THR A 178 6.58 -2.86 1.29
C THR A 178 5.46 -2.46 0.32
N VAL A 179 5.58 -2.89 -0.94
CA VAL A 179 4.65 -2.62 -2.03
C VAL A 179 4.07 -3.92 -2.58
N ILE A 180 2.82 -3.88 -3.03
CA ILE A 180 2.18 -4.96 -3.77
C ILE A 180 1.80 -4.53 -5.18
N ALA A 181 1.90 -5.48 -6.12
CA ALA A 181 1.28 -5.38 -7.42
C ALA A 181 -0.18 -5.85 -7.36
N VAL A 182 -1.08 -5.12 -7.99
CA VAL A 182 -2.54 -5.39 -7.97
C VAL A 182 -3.20 -5.20 -9.34
N ASP A 183 -4.46 -5.58 -9.44
CA ASP A 183 -5.37 -5.10 -10.48
C ASP A 183 -6.09 -3.81 -10.01
N PRO A 184 -5.83 -2.64 -10.64
CA PRO A 184 -6.46 -1.37 -10.26
C PRO A 184 -7.99 -1.34 -10.33
N SER A 185 -8.61 -2.27 -11.07
CA SER A 185 -10.08 -2.40 -11.14
C SER A 185 -10.69 -3.09 -9.90
N VAL A 186 -9.87 -3.79 -9.12
CA VAL A 186 -10.29 -4.54 -7.92
C VAL A 186 -9.80 -3.88 -6.63
N ILE A 187 -8.54 -3.40 -6.64
CA ILE A 187 -7.86 -2.71 -5.55
C ILE A 187 -7.23 -1.42 -6.13
N PRO A 188 -7.75 -0.23 -5.79
CA PRO A 188 -7.19 1.03 -6.30
C PRO A 188 -5.71 1.22 -5.94
N LEU A 189 -4.95 1.82 -6.85
CA LEU A 189 -3.57 2.21 -6.56
C LEU A 189 -3.55 3.32 -5.50
N GLY A 190 -2.61 3.23 -4.57
CA GLY A 190 -2.51 4.08 -3.38
C GLY A 190 -3.27 3.56 -2.15
N SER A 191 -4.16 2.58 -2.28
CA SER A 191 -4.77 1.91 -1.11
C SER A 191 -3.71 1.22 -0.25
N LEU A 192 -3.89 1.21 1.06
CA LEU A 192 -3.13 0.36 1.97
C LEU A 192 -3.80 -1.00 2.07
N VAL A 193 -3.03 -2.09 2.11
CA VAL A 193 -3.56 -3.45 2.15
C VAL A 193 -2.85 -4.26 3.21
N GLU A 194 -3.60 -4.75 4.19
CA GLU A 194 -3.13 -5.72 5.17
C GLU A 194 -3.19 -7.13 4.59
N VAL A 195 -2.04 -7.81 4.59
CA VAL A 195 -1.85 -9.16 4.04
C VAL A 195 -1.33 -10.07 5.17
N PRO A 196 -2.11 -11.09 5.60
CA PRO A 196 -1.72 -11.97 6.70
C PRO A 196 -0.39 -12.68 6.45
N GLY A 197 0.57 -12.50 7.37
CA GLY A 197 1.92 -13.07 7.26
C GLY A 197 2.92 -12.24 6.46
N TYR A 198 2.53 -11.08 5.91
CA TYR A 198 3.42 -10.12 5.25
C TYR A 198 3.40 -8.74 5.94
N GLY A 199 2.21 -8.24 6.30
CA GLY A 199 2.03 -6.94 6.97
C GLY A 199 1.12 -5.99 6.19
N ILE A 200 1.25 -4.69 6.43
CA ILE A 200 0.53 -3.64 5.68
C ILE A 200 1.42 -3.13 4.56
N ALA A 201 0.91 -3.16 3.32
CA ALA A 201 1.62 -2.77 2.11
C ALA A 201 0.88 -1.68 1.34
N ILE A 202 1.59 -0.97 0.46
CA ILE A 202 0.98 -0.01 -0.48
C ILE A 202 0.61 -0.74 -1.77
N ALA A 203 -0.61 -0.55 -2.29
CA ALA A 203 -0.97 -0.91 -3.66
C ALA A 203 -0.30 0.06 -4.65
N GLY A 204 0.97 -0.16 -4.95
CA GLY A 204 1.82 0.78 -5.71
C GLY A 204 2.31 0.25 -7.06
N ASP A 205 2.01 -1.01 -7.39
CA ASP A 205 2.53 -1.64 -8.62
C ASP A 205 1.44 -2.35 -9.43
N THR A 206 1.73 -2.71 -10.68
CA THR A 206 0.81 -3.43 -11.57
C THR A 206 1.58 -4.41 -12.46
N GLY A 207 1.18 -5.69 -12.44
CA GLY A 207 1.75 -6.70 -13.34
C GLY A 207 0.84 -7.03 -14.53
N GLY A 208 1.43 -7.50 -15.63
CA GLY A 208 0.66 -8.02 -16.79
C GLY A 208 -0.20 -9.23 -16.42
N ALA A 209 0.37 -10.16 -15.65
CA ALA A 209 -0.31 -11.37 -15.15
C ALA A 209 -1.18 -11.15 -13.90
N ILE A 210 -1.10 -9.97 -13.27
CA ILE A 210 -1.81 -9.65 -12.02
C ILE A 210 -3.15 -9.01 -12.37
N LYS A 211 -4.19 -9.84 -12.45
CA LYS A 211 -5.52 -9.47 -12.94
C LYS A 211 -6.61 -10.10 -12.07
N GLY A 212 -7.71 -9.38 -11.84
CA GLY A 212 -8.78 -9.81 -10.94
C GLY A 212 -8.31 -9.95 -9.48
N ASN A 213 -8.73 -11.01 -8.79
CA ASN A 213 -8.38 -11.29 -7.39
C ASN A 213 -6.98 -11.94 -7.24
N ILE A 214 -5.97 -11.35 -7.89
CA ILE A 214 -4.56 -11.75 -7.80
C ILE A 214 -3.75 -10.57 -7.28
N ILE A 215 -2.82 -10.82 -6.37
CA ILE A 215 -1.82 -9.84 -5.91
C ILE A 215 -0.42 -10.44 -5.99
N ASP A 216 0.58 -9.58 -6.18
CA ASP A 216 1.99 -9.96 -6.08
C ASP A 216 2.68 -9.18 -4.96
N LEU A 217 3.44 -9.86 -4.10
CA LEU A 217 4.09 -9.27 -2.93
C LEU A 217 5.57 -9.06 -3.20
N HIS A 218 6.04 -7.82 -3.05
CA HIS A 218 7.46 -7.54 -3.25
C HIS A 218 8.29 -8.05 -2.06
N PHE A 219 9.37 -8.76 -2.34
CA PHE A 219 10.37 -9.20 -1.38
C PHE A 219 11.78 -8.76 -1.78
N THR A 220 12.59 -8.37 -0.81
CA THR A 220 13.97 -7.88 -1.05
C THR A 220 14.91 -8.97 -1.54
N THR A 221 14.58 -10.26 -1.38
CA THR A 221 15.33 -11.36 -1.99
C THR A 221 14.43 -12.36 -2.72
N VAL A 222 15.00 -12.99 -3.76
CA VAL A 222 14.34 -14.07 -4.51
C VAL A 222 14.02 -15.27 -3.60
N ASP A 223 14.86 -15.57 -2.61
CA ASP A 223 14.61 -16.64 -1.63
C ASP A 223 13.38 -16.37 -0.75
N GLN A 224 13.13 -15.10 -0.37
CA GLN A 224 11.92 -14.73 0.36
C GLN A 224 10.66 -14.88 -0.51
N ALA A 225 10.73 -14.45 -1.78
CA ALA A 225 9.64 -14.67 -2.75
C ALA A 225 9.35 -16.18 -2.96
N ASN A 226 10.39 -17.00 -3.08
CA ASN A 226 10.28 -18.46 -3.20
C ASN A 226 9.69 -19.11 -1.93
N GLN A 227 10.11 -18.68 -0.73
CA GLN A 227 9.54 -19.14 0.55
C GLN A 227 8.09 -18.71 0.75
N TRP A 228 7.68 -17.58 0.16
CA TRP A 228 6.28 -17.18 0.10
C TRP A 228 5.48 -18.04 -0.87
N GLY A 229 6.00 -18.24 -2.10
CA GLY A 229 5.37 -19.03 -3.14
C GLY A 229 4.01 -18.49 -3.59
N ARG A 230 3.10 -19.37 -4.02
CA ARG A 230 1.72 -19.03 -4.42
C ARG A 230 0.72 -19.60 -3.42
N ARG A 231 -0.11 -18.74 -2.81
CA ARG A 231 -1.07 -19.11 -1.75
C ARG A 231 -2.35 -18.28 -1.83
N ASN A 232 -3.49 -18.84 -1.42
CA ASN A 232 -4.72 -18.06 -1.24
C ASN A 232 -4.76 -17.44 0.17
N VAL A 233 -5.08 -16.15 0.25
CA VAL A 233 -5.15 -15.37 1.49
C VAL A 233 -6.38 -14.46 1.48
N THR A 234 -6.93 -14.16 2.66
CA THR A 234 -7.94 -13.11 2.81
C THR A 234 -7.24 -11.84 3.28
N ILE A 235 -7.21 -10.84 2.40
CA ILE A 235 -6.61 -9.52 2.66
C ILE A 235 -7.65 -8.52 3.17
N ARG A 236 -7.19 -7.39 3.72
CA ARG A 236 -8.04 -6.28 4.15
C ARG A 236 -7.54 -4.95 3.59
N ILE A 237 -8.35 -4.32 2.73
CA ILE A 237 -8.06 -3.06 2.05
C ILE A 237 -8.45 -1.91 2.98
N LEU A 238 -7.46 -1.10 3.36
CA LEU A 238 -7.57 0.07 4.23
C LEU A 238 -7.58 1.32 3.33
N ASN A 239 -8.73 2.01 3.30
CA ASN A 239 -8.98 3.28 2.62
C ASN A 239 -9.35 4.35 3.65
#